data_AF-A0A9E1XSZ8-F1
#
_entry.id   AF-A0A9E1XSZ8-F1
#
_cell.length_a   1.000
_cell.length_b   1.000
_cell.length_c   1.000
_cell.angle_alpha   90.00
_cell.angle_beta   90.00
_cell.angle_gamma   90.00
#
_symmetry.space_group_name_H-M   'P 1'
#
loop_
_entity.id
_entity.type
_entity.pdbx_description
1 polymer ?
#
loop_
_entity_poly.entity_id
_entity_poly.type
_entity_poly.pdbx_seq_one_letter_code
_entity_poly.pdbx_strand_id
1 'polypeptide(L)'
;SVDLDRNVAVAEGRPSQAPPLGERFAEFYELGGKRPMMVTEWSFPALDSGIPCTKGAGQRFRTQAERTRATDIYARTILSIPFMIGYDYFMWVDQPALGISTAFPENSNYGITNEEGVPYPGMVRVLSKINLHDAPNIRRTGQTGIAAPTAAQVAKPPAGPEGTEWVLWNRSGKALRAGPVVLPNRKRPAVVGIPAIEAGGAHFIGARSRLEKPAPSVDVLSSPMVRTNGIGWYTWSGKWKISGLEMAGPLVRSMSYDDVPLGHYNAMVQQYAGANRWNETNHTISVKRRDRGSAHVLILTGEFRPAEGDAAQGFRLTHQLVFPEGEDWFAARILSVKNLGEKPLNIRALFFRFHGAIGGDAEGDVPADAVPRLWKADPQNAWFDEEADAFFGATAPVSSQANIRFWLNKQGGQHPDAKIEYEVEVAPGETFVPPAPATVYGFAGKGRDWQKVARRVASRHNFHKAK
;
A
#
# COMPACT_ATOMS: atom_id res chain seq x y z
N SER A 1 11.22 19.81 20.59
CA SER A 1 10.13 19.58 21.55
C SER A 1 9.34 20.86 21.78
N VAL A 2 8.16 20.78 22.40
CA VAL A 2 7.34 21.93 22.80
C VAL A 2 6.96 21.82 24.28
N ASP A 3 7.16 22.92 24.99
CA ASP A 3 6.65 23.12 26.34
C ASP A 3 5.32 23.89 26.25
N LEU A 4 4.20 23.19 26.51
CA LEU A 4 2.87 23.77 26.40
C LEU A 4 2.56 24.76 27.53
N ASP A 5 3.20 24.63 28.69
CA ASP A 5 2.97 25.53 29.82
C ASP A 5 3.69 26.86 29.60
N ARG A 6 4.91 26.80 29.05
CA ARG A 6 5.71 27.98 28.70
C ARG A 6 5.42 28.53 27.31
N ASN A 7 4.62 27.82 26.52
CA ASN A 7 4.25 28.18 25.15
C ASN A 7 5.48 28.39 24.24
N VAL A 8 6.49 27.52 24.34
CA VAL A 8 7.78 27.67 23.65
C VAL A 8 8.22 26.35 23.02
N ALA A 9 8.75 26.44 21.79
CA ALA A 9 9.47 25.33 21.18
C ALA A 9 10.94 25.34 21.61
N VAL A 10 11.46 24.19 22.00
CA VAL A 10 12.80 24.01 22.56
C VAL A 10 13.56 22.91 21.83
N ALA A 11 14.90 23.00 21.88
CA ALA A 11 15.78 21.96 21.40
C ALA A 11 15.58 20.63 22.16
N GLU A 12 16.15 19.53 21.65
CA GLU A 12 16.04 18.22 22.29
C GLU A 12 16.56 18.23 23.73
N GLY A 13 15.85 17.55 24.65
CA GLY A 13 16.17 17.51 26.07
C GLY A 13 14.93 17.62 26.97
N ARG A 14 15.13 17.73 28.29
CA ARG A 14 14.03 18.04 29.23
C ARG A 14 13.52 19.45 28.90
N PRO A 15 12.23 19.66 28.57
CA PRO A 15 11.75 20.96 28.12
C PRO A 15 12.01 22.13 29.09
N SER A 16 12.12 21.84 30.39
CA SER A 16 12.48 22.81 31.44
C SER A 16 13.95 23.27 31.42
N GLN A 17 14.82 22.59 30.68
CA GLN A 17 16.26 22.82 30.66
C GLN A 17 16.82 23.02 29.24
N ALA A 18 16.05 22.70 28.20
CA ALA A 18 16.48 22.85 26.82
C ALA A 18 16.39 24.32 26.37
N PRO A 19 17.39 24.81 25.60
CA PRO A 19 17.34 26.17 25.05
C PRO A 19 16.19 26.30 24.04
N PRO A 20 15.70 27.53 23.78
CA PRO A 20 14.78 27.83 22.70
C PRO A 20 15.25 27.23 21.37
N LEU A 21 14.31 26.72 20.58
CA LEU A 21 14.61 26.02 19.33
C LEU A 21 15.39 26.89 18.34
N GLY A 22 15.12 28.20 18.32
CA GLY A 22 15.81 29.17 17.47
C GLY A 22 17.31 29.29 17.75
N GLU A 23 17.73 29.18 19.02
CA GLU A 23 19.16 29.24 19.40
C GLU A 23 19.91 28.03 18.82
N ARG A 24 19.32 26.83 18.92
CA ARG A 24 19.92 25.63 18.35
C ARG A 24 20.00 25.67 16.83
N PHE A 25 18.99 26.21 16.16
CA PHE A 25 19.07 26.41 14.72
C PHE A 25 20.09 27.48 14.31
N ALA A 26 20.31 28.50 15.14
CA ALA A 26 21.34 29.51 14.88
C ALA A 26 22.75 28.89 14.94
N GLU A 27 23.00 27.96 15.87
CA GLU A 27 24.24 27.18 15.90
C GLU A 27 24.43 26.39 14.60
N PHE A 28 23.39 25.70 14.12
CA PHE A 28 23.46 24.96 12.85
C PHE A 28 23.64 25.86 11.64
N TYR A 29 23.03 27.05 11.65
CA TYR A 29 23.20 28.04 10.59
C TYR A 29 24.64 28.52 10.49
N GLU A 30 25.29 28.82 11.62
CA GLU A 30 26.71 29.18 11.68
C GLU A 30 27.59 28.01 11.18
N LEU A 31 27.36 26.79 11.69
CA LEU A 31 28.11 25.60 11.26
C LEU A 31 27.91 25.27 9.77
N GLY A 32 26.73 25.53 9.24
CA GLY A 32 26.35 25.30 7.84
C GLY A 32 26.84 26.37 6.87
N GLY A 33 27.71 27.30 7.32
CA GLY A 33 28.24 28.36 6.48
C GLY A 33 27.18 29.41 6.12
N LYS A 34 26.23 29.67 7.02
CA LYS A 34 25.21 30.72 6.90
C LYS A 34 24.29 30.56 5.70
N ARG A 35 24.03 29.31 5.30
CA ARG A 35 23.12 28.99 4.20
C ARG A 35 21.66 28.93 4.68
N PRO A 36 20.69 29.26 3.81
CA PRO A 36 19.27 29.05 4.12
C PRO A 36 19.00 27.58 4.51
N MET A 37 18.18 27.37 5.52
CA MET A 37 17.88 26.05 6.09
C MET A 37 16.40 25.69 5.95
N MET A 38 16.09 24.40 5.91
CA MET A 38 14.71 23.91 5.92
C MET A 38 14.60 22.72 6.89
N VAL A 39 13.49 22.62 7.61
CA VAL A 39 13.16 21.42 8.40
C VAL A 39 12.34 20.48 7.52
N THR A 40 12.94 19.41 7.04
CA THR A 40 12.25 18.48 6.12
C THR A 40 11.33 17.49 6.82
N GLU A 41 11.52 17.25 8.13
CA GLU A 41 10.69 16.30 8.88
C GLU A 41 10.50 16.75 10.33
N TRP A 42 9.24 16.85 10.75
CA TRP A 42 8.85 17.01 12.16
C TRP A 42 7.38 16.64 12.37
N SER A 43 7.04 16.20 13.59
CA SER A 43 5.66 15.99 14.04
C SER A 43 5.55 15.64 15.52
N PHE A 44 4.31 15.54 15.97
CA PHE A 44 3.96 15.19 17.34
C PHE A 44 2.85 14.14 17.35
N PRO A 45 3.05 12.98 17.99
CA PRO A 45 1.97 12.03 18.24
C PRO A 45 1.14 12.42 19.46
N ALA A 46 -0.11 11.94 19.50
CA ALA A 46 -0.99 12.00 20.66
C ALA A 46 -1.50 10.61 21.06
N LEU A 47 -1.65 10.39 22.37
CA LEU A 47 -1.98 9.09 22.96
C LEU A 47 -3.48 8.78 22.95
N ASP A 48 -4.35 9.75 22.71
CA ASP A 48 -5.81 9.57 22.53
C ASP A 48 -6.22 9.31 21.07
N SER A 49 -5.25 8.99 20.21
CA SER A 49 -5.46 8.79 18.76
C SER A 49 -6.20 7.51 18.39
N GLY A 50 -6.30 6.56 19.32
CA GLY A 50 -6.83 5.22 19.06
C GLY A 50 -5.78 4.22 18.56
N ILE A 51 -4.53 4.66 18.32
CA ILE A 51 -3.41 3.78 17.95
C ILE A 51 -2.24 3.88 18.96
N PRO A 52 -1.31 2.90 19.01
CA PRO A 52 -0.43 2.75 20.17
C PRO A 52 0.56 3.90 20.42
N CYS A 53 1.12 4.51 19.36
CA CYS A 53 2.12 5.58 19.46
C CYS A 53 3.36 5.24 20.31
N THR A 54 3.72 3.96 20.38
CA THR A 54 4.79 3.44 21.24
C THR A 54 6.16 3.45 20.59
N LYS A 55 6.24 3.55 19.26
CA LYS A 55 7.47 3.49 18.46
C LYS A 55 7.55 4.67 17.49
N GLY A 56 8.77 5.12 17.20
CA GLY A 56 9.08 6.25 16.33
C GLY A 56 9.60 7.50 17.07
N ALA A 57 9.97 8.54 16.34
CA ALA A 57 10.53 9.79 16.86
C ALA A 57 9.46 10.75 17.46
N GLY A 58 9.90 11.89 18.01
CA GLY A 58 9.01 12.98 18.41
C GLY A 58 8.43 12.89 19.83
N GLN A 59 8.00 14.05 20.34
CA GLN A 59 7.41 14.18 21.67
C GLN A 59 5.93 13.76 21.64
N ARG A 60 5.54 12.88 22.57
CA ARG A 60 4.15 12.42 22.72
C ARG A 60 3.36 13.40 23.56
N PHE A 61 2.15 13.73 23.11
CA PHE A 61 1.16 14.50 23.86
C PHE A 61 0.03 13.61 24.32
N ARG A 62 -0.69 14.04 25.36
CA ARG A 62 -1.78 13.26 25.94
C ARG A 62 -2.99 13.26 25.01
N THR A 63 -3.27 14.40 24.39
CA THR A 63 -4.48 14.60 23.57
C THR A 63 -4.21 15.17 22.19
N GLN A 64 -5.14 14.95 21.26
CA GLN A 64 -5.14 15.59 19.94
C GLN A 64 -5.16 17.12 20.05
N ALA A 65 -5.78 17.67 21.09
CA ALA A 65 -5.79 19.10 21.37
C ALA A 65 -4.40 19.61 21.77
N GLU A 66 -3.70 18.91 22.65
CA GLU A 66 -2.31 19.21 23.02
C GLU A 66 -1.38 19.09 21.81
N ARG A 67 -1.52 18.04 20.99
CA ARG A 67 -0.79 17.85 19.72
C ARG A 67 -1.03 19.00 18.73
N THR A 68 -2.28 19.46 18.61
CA THR A 68 -2.65 20.60 17.76
C THR A 68 -1.97 21.88 18.27
N ARG A 69 -2.00 22.12 19.58
CA ARG A 69 -1.36 23.29 20.19
C ARG A 69 0.17 23.25 20.05
N ALA A 70 0.78 22.09 20.21
CA ALA A 70 2.22 21.91 20.01
C ALA A 70 2.63 22.19 18.55
N THR A 71 1.83 21.70 17.60
CA THR A 71 2.00 21.98 16.17
C THR A 71 1.97 23.48 15.87
N ASP A 72 1.02 24.22 16.46
CA ASP A 72 0.93 25.68 16.31
C ASP A 72 2.22 26.39 16.75
N ILE A 73 2.66 26.09 17.98
CA ILE A 73 3.85 26.71 18.59
C ILE A 73 5.10 26.39 17.76
N TYR A 74 5.29 25.13 17.39
CA TYR A 74 6.49 24.68 16.68
C TYR A 74 6.58 25.26 15.28
N ALA A 75 5.50 25.20 14.50
CA ALA A 75 5.46 25.72 13.13
C ALA A 75 5.70 27.24 13.09
N ARG A 76 5.04 28.01 13.97
CA ARG A 76 5.27 29.46 14.07
C ARG A 76 6.69 29.80 14.50
N THR A 77 7.26 29.02 15.43
CA THR A 77 8.66 29.21 15.85
C THR A 77 9.58 29.04 14.65
N ILE A 78 9.43 27.98 13.86
CA ILE A 78 10.24 27.76 12.65
C ILE A 78 10.09 28.92 11.66
N LEU A 79 8.86 29.37 11.39
CA LEU A 79 8.59 30.46 10.44
C LEU A 79 9.19 31.80 10.90
N SER A 80 9.32 32.02 12.21
CA SER A 80 9.91 33.24 12.79
C SER A 80 11.44 33.30 12.68
N ILE A 81 12.11 32.18 12.41
CA ILE A 81 13.57 32.12 12.27
C ILE A 81 13.98 32.67 10.89
N PRO A 82 14.80 33.74 10.80
CA PRO A 82 15.04 34.44 9.53
C PRO A 82 15.70 33.59 8.44
N PHE A 83 16.65 32.73 8.80
CA PHE A 83 17.38 31.89 7.84
C PHE A 83 16.69 30.56 7.54
N MET A 84 15.55 30.28 8.16
CA MET A 84 14.77 29.09 7.90
C MET A 84 13.82 29.36 6.73
N ILE A 85 13.87 28.67 5.60
CA ILE A 85 13.03 28.94 4.43
C ILE A 85 11.69 28.21 4.45
N GLY A 86 11.53 27.19 5.30
CA GLY A 86 10.25 26.53 5.49
C GLY A 86 10.36 25.28 6.35
N TYR A 87 9.28 24.50 6.34
CA TYR A 87 9.24 23.16 6.90
C TYR A 87 8.35 22.24 6.06
N ASP A 88 8.58 20.95 6.19
CA ASP A 88 7.67 19.89 5.77
C ASP A 88 7.20 19.12 7.01
N TYR A 89 5.87 19.00 7.15
CA TYR A 89 5.26 18.26 8.25
C TYR A 89 5.27 16.77 7.91
N PHE A 90 5.88 15.96 8.77
CA PHE A 90 5.93 14.50 8.64
C PHE A 90 4.81 13.88 9.46
N MET A 91 3.69 13.42 8.91
CA MET A 91 3.47 13.06 7.51
C MET A 91 1.99 13.19 7.18
N TRP A 92 1.61 12.88 5.94
CA TRP A 92 0.23 12.99 5.49
C TRP A 92 -0.71 12.04 6.27
N VAL A 93 -0.40 10.75 6.31
CA VAL A 93 -1.26 9.70 6.91
C VAL A 93 -0.60 9.11 8.15
N ASP A 94 -1.39 8.64 9.11
CA ASP A 94 -0.86 7.88 10.25
C ASP A 94 -0.08 6.64 9.82
N GLN A 95 0.78 6.17 10.72
CA GLN A 95 1.41 4.87 10.54
C GLN A 95 0.49 3.74 11.05
N PRO A 96 0.64 2.52 10.54
CA PRO A 96 -0.13 1.38 11.00
C PRO A 96 0.04 1.12 12.48
N ALA A 97 -1.05 0.78 13.18
CA ALA A 97 -1.03 0.43 14.60
C ALA A 97 -0.05 -0.72 14.92
N LEU A 98 0.14 -1.64 13.96
CA LEU A 98 1.05 -2.78 14.06
C LEU A 98 2.50 -2.46 13.65
N GLY A 99 2.76 -1.24 13.17
CA GLY A 99 4.05 -0.82 12.62
C GLY A 99 4.10 -0.92 11.10
N ILE A 100 4.93 -0.09 10.47
CA ILE A 100 5.11 -0.09 9.00
C ILE A 100 5.64 -1.44 8.50
N SER A 101 6.65 -1.99 9.18
CA SER A 101 7.20 -3.32 8.90
C SER A 101 7.99 -3.84 10.11
N THR A 102 8.49 -5.08 10.04
CA THR A 102 9.39 -5.62 11.08
C THR A 102 10.67 -4.78 11.24
N ALA A 103 11.23 -4.28 10.13
CA ALA A 103 12.44 -3.45 10.15
C ALA A 103 12.16 -1.99 10.54
N PHE A 104 10.96 -1.49 10.27
CA PHE A 104 10.51 -0.13 10.58
C PHE A 104 9.25 -0.20 11.46
N PRO A 105 9.41 -0.41 12.78
CA PRO A 105 8.28 -0.79 13.62
C PRO A 105 7.49 0.43 14.11
N GLU A 106 7.67 1.61 13.53
CA GLU A 106 6.99 2.84 13.94
C GLU A 106 5.48 2.74 13.73
N ASN A 107 4.71 3.12 14.76
CA ASN A 107 3.27 2.89 14.87
C ASN A 107 2.54 4.10 15.47
N SER A 108 2.95 5.29 15.07
CA SER A 108 2.51 6.55 15.68
C SER A 108 1.57 7.34 14.77
N ASN A 109 0.69 8.12 15.40
CA ASN A 109 -0.29 8.95 14.70
C ASN A 109 0.33 10.27 14.21
N TYR A 110 1.33 10.18 13.36
CA TYR A 110 1.99 11.36 12.80
C TYR A 110 1.11 12.10 11.78
N GLY A 111 0.09 11.44 11.23
CA GLY A 111 -0.71 11.89 10.09
C GLY A 111 -1.52 13.15 10.34
N ILE A 112 -1.69 13.95 9.29
CA ILE A 112 -2.76 14.96 9.22
C ILE A 112 -4.13 14.26 9.06
N THR A 113 -4.14 13.07 8.47
CA THR A 113 -5.27 12.15 8.42
C THR A 113 -4.91 10.79 9.03
N ASN A 114 -5.92 10.03 9.46
CA ASN A 114 -5.74 8.64 9.87
C ASN A 114 -5.65 7.68 8.65
N GLU A 115 -5.49 6.38 8.91
CA GLU A 115 -5.35 5.34 7.86
C GLU A 115 -6.58 5.19 6.95
N GLU A 116 -7.77 5.53 7.45
CA GLU A 116 -9.02 5.57 6.66
C GLU A 116 -9.17 6.85 5.82
N GLY A 117 -8.17 7.74 5.85
CA GLY A 117 -8.19 9.02 5.14
C GLY A 117 -9.05 10.09 5.81
N VAL A 118 -9.50 9.87 7.05
CA VAL A 118 -10.27 10.84 7.84
C VAL A 118 -9.32 11.90 8.41
N PRO A 119 -9.52 13.20 8.11
CA PRO A 119 -8.64 14.25 8.62
C PRO A 119 -8.81 14.51 10.12
N TYR A 120 -7.71 14.77 10.83
CA TYR A 120 -7.75 15.28 12.19
C TYR A 120 -8.15 16.77 12.19
N PRO A 121 -9.35 17.15 12.68
CA PRO A 121 -9.88 18.49 12.44
C PRO A 121 -9.03 19.61 13.05
N GLY A 122 -8.41 19.36 14.21
CA GLY A 122 -7.50 20.30 14.85
C GLY A 122 -6.24 20.57 14.02
N MET A 123 -5.64 19.51 13.47
CA MET A 123 -4.44 19.58 12.63
C MET A 123 -4.69 20.32 11.32
N VAL A 124 -5.79 19.98 10.62
CA VAL A 124 -6.17 20.68 9.38
C VAL A 124 -6.40 22.17 9.65
N ARG A 125 -7.18 22.50 10.69
CA ARG A 125 -7.48 23.89 11.02
C ARG A 125 -6.23 24.70 11.36
N VAL A 126 -5.33 24.18 12.19
CA VAL A 126 -4.13 24.92 12.61
C VAL A 126 -3.15 25.11 11.46
N LEU A 127 -2.88 24.07 10.66
CA LEU A 127 -1.96 24.15 9.54
C LEU A 127 -2.52 25.05 8.42
N SER A 128 -3.82 24.97 8.13
CA SER A 128 -4.48 25.89 7.19
C SER A 128 -4.38 27.33 7.65
N LYS A 129 -4.63 27.60 8.93
CA LYS A 129 -4.51 28.96 9.49
C LYS A 129 -3.09 29.50 9.32
N ILE A 130 -2.09 28.71 9.69
CA ILE A 130 -0.69 29.11 9.58
C ILE A 130 -0.31 29.37 8.12
N ASN A 131 -0.58 28.42 7.23
CA ASN A 131 -0.11 28.47 5.85
C ASN A 131 -0.83 29.55 5.02
N LEU A 132 -2.15 29.74 5.21
CA LEU A 132 -2.94 30.66 4.39
C LEU A 132 -2.92 32.11 4.92
N HIS A 133 -2.74 32.31 6.23
CA HIS A 133 -2.92 33.63 6.83
C HIS A 133 -1.68 34.15 7.56
N ASP A 134 -1.02 33.31 8.33
CA ASP A 134 0.00 33.80 9.27
C ASP A 134 1.41 33.79 8.68
N ALA A 135 1.75 32.79 7.88
CA ALA A 135 3.10 32.61 7.33
C ALA A 135 3.60 33.85 6.55
N PRO A 136 2.83 34.48 5.62
CA PRO A 136 3.29 35.68 4.93
C PRO A 136 3.64 36.83 5.89
N ASN A 137 2.83 37.02 6.94
CA ASN A 137 3.04 38.08 7.93
C ASN A 137 4.21 37.78 8.86
N ILE A 138 4.32 36.53 9.35
CA ILE A 138 5.45 36.09 10.17
C ILE A 138 6.77 36.29 9.42
N ARG A 139 6.80 35.93 8.13
CA ARG A 139 7.97 36.12 7.25
C ARG A 139 8.33 37.59 7.02
N ARG A 140 7.33 38.45 6.81
CA ARG A 140 7.55 39.87 6.52
C ARG A 140 7.96 40.67 7.75
N THR A 141 7.44 40.31 8.92
CA THR A 141 7.60 41.08 10.16
C THR A 141 8.55 40.44 11.17
N GLY A 142 9.07 39.24 10.88
CA GLY A 142 9.96 38.49 11.76
C GLY A 142 9.34 38.15 13.12
N GLN A 143 8.02 37.96 13.17
CA GLN A 143 7.17 38.24 14.34
C GLN A 143 7.86 38.08 15.71
N THR A 144 8.22 39.24 16.27
CA THR A 144 8.54 39.46 17.69
C THR A 144 7.25 39.33 18.50
N GLY A 145 7.13 38.29 19.34
CA GLY A 145 6.02 38.18 20.29
C GLY A 145 5.47 36.78 20.51
N ILE A 146 6.26 35.88 21.10
CA ILE A 146 5.67 34.88 22.00
C ILE A 146 5.41 35.66 23.30
N ALA A 147 4.14 35.89 23.64
CA ALA A 147 3.79 36.47 24.92
C ALA A 147 4.39 35.62 26.05
N ALA A 148 5.04 36.25 27.02
CA ALA A 148 5.50 35.56 28.23
C ALA A 148 4.31 34.83 28.88
N PRO A 149 4.50 33.60 29.39
CA PRO A 149 3.41 32.82 29.94
C PRO A 149 2.75 33.55 31.11
N THR A 150 1.47 33.88 30.98
CA THR A 150 0.61 34.19 32.12
C THR A 150 0.52 32.95 33.01
N ALA A 151 0.63 33.15 34.33
CA ALA A 151 0.68 32.08 35.33
C ALA A 151 -0.34 30.96 35.05
N ALA A 152 0.18 29.73 35.03
CA ALA A 152 -0.53 28.52 34.65
C ALA A 152 -1.82 28.29 35.45
N GLN A 153 -2.94 28.06 34.76
CA GLN A 153 -4.06 27.36 35.35
C GLN A 153 -3.71 25.88 35.42
N VAL A 154 -3.54 25.36 36.63
CA VAL A 154 -3.33 23.93 36.88
C VAL A 154 -4.62 23.18 36.54
N ALA A 155 -4.69 22.60 35.34
CA ALA A 155 -5.79 21.72 34.97
C ALA A 155 -5.68 20.42 35.77
N LYS A 156 -6.76 20.04 36.47
CA LYS A 156 -6.86 18.72 37.11
C LYS A 156 -7.06 17.64 36.03
N PRO A 157 -6.46 16.45 36.17
CA PRO A 157 -6.71 15.34 35.25
C PRO A 157 -8.19 14.96 35.24
N PRO A 158 -8.78 14.58 34.08
CA PRO A 158 -10.13 14.03 34.05
C PRO A 158 -10.17 12.69 34.80
N ALA A 159 -11.29 12.43 35.47
CA ALA A 159 -11.56 11.13 36.09
C ALA A 159 -11.69 10.05 34.99
N GLY A 160 -11.15 8.86 35.24
CA GLY A 160 -11.39 7.69 34.38
C GLY A 160 -12.83 7.17 34.53
N PRO A 161 -13.28 6.27 33.64
CA PRO A 161 -14.54 5.54 33.79
C PRO A 161 -14.69 4.90 35.18
N GLU A 162 -15.92 4.84 35.70
CA GLU A 162 -16.22 4.26 37.02
C GLU A 162 -15.67 2.82 37.13
N GLY A 163 -14.86 2.56 38.15
CA GLY A 163 -14.18 1.27 38.34
C GLY A 163 -12.83 1.12 37.63
N THR A 164 -12.29 2.15 36.97
CA THR A 164 -10.95 2.10 36.35
C THR A 164 -9.90 2.91 37.13
N GLU A 165 -8.71 2.32 37.31
CA GLU A 165 -7.53 2.98 37.89
C GLU A 165 -6.48 3.20 36.79
N TRP A 166 -5.95 4.42 36.66
CA TRP A 166 -4.82 4.70 35.77
C TRP A 166 -3.53 4.12 36.36
N VAL A 167 -3.05 3.01 35.81
CA VAL A 167 -1.79 2.38 36.22
C VAL A 167 -0.68 2.77 35.24
N LEU A 168 0.33 3.47 35.74
CA LEU A 168 1.58 3.72 35.00
C LEU A 168 2.49 2.49 35.13
N TRP A 169 2.88 1.92 34.00
CA TRP A 169 3.81 0.80 33.95
C TRP A 169 5.22 1.32 33.66
N ASN A 170 6.20 0.91 34.47
CA ASN A 170 7.59 1.21 34.14
C ASN A 170 8.13 0.25 33.06
N ARG A 171 9.32 0.52 32.54
CA ARG A 171 9.97 -0.28 31.47
C ARG A 171 10.27 -1.74 31.87
N SER A 172 10.13 -2.12 33.14
CA SER A 172 10.27 -3.50 33.61
C SER A 172 8.93 -4.19 33.86
N GLY A 173 7.79 -3.59 33.47
CA GLY A 173 6.46 -4.19 33.61
C GLY A 173 5.89 -4.17 35.04
N LYS A 174 6.41 -3.32 35.94
CA LYS A 174 5.86 -3.17 37.31
C LYS A 174 4.84 -2.03 37.35
N ALA A 175 3.65 -2.32 37.89
CA ALA A 175 2.60 -1.34 38.16
C ALA A 175 3.08 -0.32 39.21
N LEU A 176 3.07 0.96 38.87
CA LEU A 176 3.30 2.05 39.81
C LEU A 176 1.93 2.50 40.34
N ARG A 177 1.65 2.25 41.63
CA ARG A 177 0.52 2.91 42.31
C ARG A 177 0.85 4.38 42.49
N ALA A 178 -0.07 5.25 42.08
CA ALA A 178 0.10 6.69 42.14
C ALA A 178 0.14 7.19 43.60
N GLY A 179 1.32 7.21 44.20
CA GLY A 179 1.62 8.07 45.35
C GLY A 179 1.98 9.48 44.90
N PRO A 180 1.92 10.49 45.80
CA PRO A 180 2.25 11.87 45.46
C PRO A 180 3.68 11.97 44.93
N VAL A 181 3.83 12.53 43.73
CA VAL A 181 5.12 12.71 43.06
C VAL A 181 5.91 13.80 43.79
N VAL A 182 6.98 13.40 44.48
CA VAL A 182 7.97 14.32 45.07
C VAL A 182 9.05 14.62 44.04
N LEU A 183 9.24 15.91 43.72
CA LEU A 183 10.34 16.39 42.88
C LEU A 183 11.67 16.33 43.65
N PRO A 184 12.78 15.89 43.04
CA PRO A 184 14.01 15.66 43.80
C PRO A 184 14.76 16.96 44.04
N ASN A 185 14.97 17.30 45.32
CA ASN A 185 16.32 17.66 45.74
C ASN A 185 16.67 17.20 47.17
N ARG A 186 17.83 16.56 47.25
CA ARG A 186 18.70 16.25 48.40
C ARG A 186 18.49 14.97 49.24
N LYS A 187 19.57 14.16 49.15
CA LYS A 187 20.20 13.22 50.11
C LYS A 187 19.64 11.78 50.20
N ARG A 188 20.53 10.82 49.88
CA ARG A 188 20.43 9.38 50.21
C ARG A 188 20.39 9.19 51.75
N PRO A 189 19.79 8.10 52.27
CA PRO A 189 20.44 6.77 52.41
C PRO A 189 19.53 5.61 51.94
N ALA A 190 20.01 4.58 51.23
CA ALA A 190 20.75 3.37 51.64
C ALA A 190 19.83 2.15 51.97
N VAL A 191 20.24 0.97 51.46
CA VAL A 191 19.89 -0.42 51.88
C VAL A 191 18.53 -0.99 51.38
N VAL A 192 18.26 -2.28 51.08
CA VAL A 192 18.90 -3.57 50.63
C VAL A 192 17.70 -4.51 50.25
N GLY A 193 17.90 -5.57 49.44
CA GLY A 193 17.03 -6.78 49.40
C GLY A 193 16.20 -7.02 48.12
N ILE A 194 16.63 -7.87 47.14
CA ILE A 194 16.31 -9.32 46.92
C ILE A 194 14.87 -9.58 46.36
N PRO A 195 14.60 -10.55 45.43
CA PRO A 195 15.35 -11.18 44.33
C PRO A 195 14.56 -11.26 42.99
N ALA A 196 15.14 -11.93 41.99
CA ALA A 196 14.56 -12.33 40.70
C ALA A 196 13.55 -13.49 40.80
N ILE A 197 12.57 -13.57 39.88
CA ILE A 197 11.77 -14.79 39.60
C ILE A 197 11.51 -14.95 38.09
N GLU A 198 11.60 -16.21 37.67
CA GLU A 198 11.62 -16.82 36.34
C GLU A 198 10.27 -16.98 35.61
N ALA A 199 10.39 -17.51 34.39
CA ALA A 199 9.37 -17.82 33.39
C ALA A 199 8.57 -19.13 33.64
N GLY A 200 7.38 -19.19 33.03
CA GLY A 200 6.58 -20.39 32.74
C GLY A 200 5.30 -19.92 32.01
N GLY A 201 4.79 -20.49 30.92
CA GLY A 201 4.84 -21.85 30.41
C GLY A 201 3.43 -22.46 30.53
N ALA A 202 2.64 -22.49 29.45
CA ALA A 202 1.48 -23.40 29.29
C ALA A 202 0.97 -23.49 27.84
N HIS A 203 0.92 -24.73 27.34
CA HIS A 203 0.22 -25.20 26.14
C HIS A 203 -1.17 -25.74 26.49
N PHE A 204 -2.12 -25.72 25.55
CA PHE A 204 -3.24 -26.68 25.51
C PHE A 204 -3.60 -27.08 24.07
N ILE A 205 -4.00 -28.35 23.93
CA ILE A 205 -4.28 -29.12 22.70
C ILE A 205 -5.78 -29.48 22.64
N GLY A 206 -6.41 -29.28 21.47
CA GLY A 206 -7.25 -30.28 20.77
C GLY A 206 -8.76 -30.39 21.02
N ALA A 207 -9.53 -30.40 19.92
CA ALA A 207 -10.45 -31.50 19.56
C ALA A 207 -10.99 -31.35 18.10
N ARG A 208 -11.07 -32.48 17.39
CA ARG A 208 -11.68 -32.67 16.05
C ARG A 208 -13.09 -33.27 16.19
N SER A 209 -13.97 -33.05 15.21
CA SER A 209 -15.00 -34.03 14.83
C SER A 209 -15.21 -34.05 13.31
N ARG A 210 -15.44 -35.25 12.77
CA ARG A 210 -15.69 -35.61 11.36
C ARG A 210 -16.90 -36.53 11.37
N LEU A 211 -17.89 -36.31 10.51
CA LEU A 211 -18.84 -37.32 10.04
C LEU A 211 -19.30 -36.96 8.61
N GLU A 212 -19.04 -37.86 7.68
CA GLU A 212 -19.47 -37.86 6.28
C GLU A 212 -20.80 -38.63 6.12
N LYS A 213 -21.57 -38.36 5.06
CA LYS A 213 -21.90 -39.34 3.98
C LYS A 213 -22.62 -38.66 2.79
N PRO A 214 -22.61 -39.27 1.58
CA PRO A 214 -22.45 -38.55 0.30
C PRO A 214 -23.66 -38.64 -0.65
N ALA A 215 -23.66 -37.81 -1.70
CA ALA A 215 -24.42 -38.01 -2.94
C ALA A 215 -23.82 -37.14 -4.07
N PRO A 216 -24.10 -37.43 -5.34
CA PRO A 216 -23.69 -38.59 -6.14
C PRO A 216 -22.52 -38.23 -7.07
N SER A 217 -21.88 -39.26 -7.63
CA SER A 217 -20.77 -39.21 -8.56
C SER A 217 -21.09 -38.37 -9.81
N VAL A 218 -20.39 -37.24 -9.97
CA VAL A 218 -20.20 -36.60 -11.27
C VAL A 218 -18.96 -37.22 -11.88
N ASP A 219 -19.13 -37.79 -13.07
CA ASP A 219 -18.06 -38.40 -13.86
C ASP A 219 -16.81 -37.51 -13.90
N VAL A 220 -15.70 -38.08 -13.45
CA VAL A 220 -14.38 -37.48 -13.58
C VAL A 220 -14.01 -37.49 -15.06
N LEU A 221 -14.35 -36.39 -15.75
CA LEU A 221 -13.82 -36.09 -17.08
C LEU A 221 -12.30 -35.91 -16.96
N SER A 222 -11.57 -36.93 -17.40
CA SER A 222 -10.12 -37.11 -17.31
C SER A 222 -9.30 -36.20 -18.24
N SER A 223 -9.77 -34.99 -18.54
CA SER A 223 -8.98 -33.99 -19.25
C SER A 223 -9.46 -32.58 -18.94
N PRO A 224 -8.72 -31.84 -18.08
CA PRO A 224 -9.06 -30.46 -17.76
C PRO A 224 -9.09 -29.46 -18.92
N MET A 225 -8.78 -29.82 -20.18
CA MET A 225 -8.97 -28.93 -21.33
C MET A 225 -9.95 -29.56 -22.32
N VAL A 226 -11.14 -28.96 -22.44
CA VAL A 226 -12.20 -29.40 -23.37
C VAL A 226 -12.30 -28.37 -24.49
N ARG A 227 -12.16 -28.83 -25.75
CA ARG A 227 -12.47 -28.00 -26.92
C ARG A 227 -13.95 -28.18 -27.28
N THR A 228 -14.72 -27.11 -27.30
CA THR A 228 -16.14 -27.10 -27.68
C THR A 228 -16.29 -26.67 -29.13
N ASN A 229 -17.03 -27.42 -29.95
CA ASN A 229 -17.37 -27.09 -31.36
C ASN A 229 -16.21 -26.49 -32.19
N GLY A 230 -15.03 -27.12 -32.14
CA GLY A 230 -13.91 -26.90 -33.06
C GLY A 230 -12.96 -25.73 -32.75
N ILE A 231 -13.47 -24.62 -32.18
CA ILE A 231 -12.66 -23.41 -31.91
C ILE A 231 -12.78 -22.87 -30.48
N GLY A 232 -13.81 -23.25 -29.73
CA GLY A 232 -13.93 -22.87 -28.31
C GLY A 232 -13.06 -23.76 -27.42
N TRP A 233 -12.54 -23.20 -26.33
CA TRP A 233 -11.81 -23.97 -25.32
C TRP A 233 -12.26 -23.59 -23.92
N TYR A 234 -12.23 -24.58 -23.03
CA TYR A 234 -12.60 -24.45 -21.62
C TYR A 234 -11.62 -25.25 -20.75
N THR A 235 -11.23 -24.70 -19.61
CA THR A 235 -10.44 -25.39 -18.60
C THR A 235 -10.71 -24.90 -17.19
N TRP A 236 -10.25 -25.65 -16.19
CA TRP A 236 -10.39 -25.32 -14.78
C TRP A 236 -9.18 -25.80 -13.96
N SER A 237 -8.94 -25.12 -12.84
CA SER A 237 -7.96 -25.52 -11.83
C SER A 237 -8.47 -25.13 -10.45
N GLY A 238 -8.84 -26.12 -9.64
CA GLY A 238 -9.54 -25.89 -8.38
C GLY A 238 -10.81 -25.07 -8.61
N LYS A 239 -10.87 -23.88 -8.02
CA LYS A 239 -12.01 -22.96 -8.12
C LYS A 239 -12.00 -22.06 -9.35
N TRP A 240 -10.88 -22.01 -10.09
CA TRP A 240 -10.78 -21.25 -11.32
C TRP A 240 -11.45 -21.99 -12.47
N LYS A 241 -12.30 -21.29 -13.23
CA LYS A 241 -12.84 -21.76 -14.51
C LYS A 241 -12.57 -20.69 -15.56
N ILE A 242 -12.04 -21.09 -16.70
CA ILE A 242 -11.62 -20.16 -17.75
C ILE A 242 -11.96 -20.71 -19.13
N SER A 243 -12.37 -19.82 -20.02
CA SER A 243 -12.70 -20.18 -21.39
C SER A 243 -12.32 -19.10 -22.39
N GLY A 244 -12.23 -19.50 -23.65
CA GLY A 244 -11.94 -18.60 -24.75
C GLY A 244 -12.26 -19.21 -26.10
N LEU A 245 -11.88 -18.46 -27.13
CA LEU A 245 -12.11 -18.80 -28.53
C LEU A 245 -10.78 -18.70 -29.27
N GLU A 246 -10.38 -19.75 -29.97
CA GLU A 246 -9.30 -19.66 -30.94
C GLU A 246 -9.77 -18.86 -32.17
N MET A 247 -8.84 -18.19 -32.84
CA MET A 247 -9.02 -17.39 -34.04
C MET A 247 -9.80 -16.07 -33.89
N ALA A 248 -10.33 -15.75 -32.72
CA ALA A 248 -11.00 -14.47 -32.48
C ALA A 248 -11.02 -14.05 -31.00
N GLY A 249 -10.98 -12.75 -30.75
CA GLY A 249 -11.20 -12.17 -29.42
C GLY A 249 -9.96 -12.15 -28.52
N PRO A 250 -10.15 -11.88 -27.21
CA PRO A 250 -9.06 -11.80 -26.24
C PRO A 250 -8.44 -13.17 -25.98
N LEU A 251 -7.28 -13.17 -25.30
CA LEU A 251 -6.62 -14.40 -24.87
C LEU A 251 -7.51 -15.28 -24.01
N VAL A 252 -8.28 -14.70 -23.10
CA VAL A 252 -9.27 -15.40 -22.26
C VAL A 252 -10.56 -14.60 -22.32
N ARG A 253 -11.64 -15.22 -22.79
CA ARG A 253 -12.94 -14.57 -22.98
C ARG A 253 -13.75 -14.50 -21.70
N SER A 254 -13.60 -15.49 -20.83
CA SER A 254 -14.32 -15.54 -19.56
C SER A 254 -13.47 -16.21 -18.50
N MET A 255 -13.46 -15.60 -17.32
CA MET A 255 -12.87 -16.12 -16.10
C MET A 255 -13.90 -16.08 -14.97
N SER A 256 -13.95 -17.14 -14.18
CA SER A 256 -14.65 -17.17 -12.90
C SER A 256 -13.80 -17.81 -11.81
N TYR A 257 -14.09 -17.44 -10.57
CA TYR A 257 -13.49 -18.03 -9.38
C TYR A 257 -14.56 -18.32 -8.35
N ASP A 258 -14.64 -19.57 -7.87
CA ASP A 258 -15.64 -20.01 -6.90
C ASP A 258 -17.08 -19.72 -7.37
N ASP A 259 -17.31 -19.97 -8.66
CA ASP A 259 -18.57 -19.72 -9.39
C ASP A 259 -18.99 -18.26 -9.51
N VAL A 260 -18.18 -17.31 -9.06
CA VAL A 260 -18.38 -15.87 -9.30
C VAL A 260 -17.75 -15.49 -10.65
N PRO A 261 -18.53 -15.00 -11.64
CA PRO A 261 -17.97 -14.41 -12.85
C PRO A 261 -17.07 -13.23 -12.49
N LEU A 262 -15.90 -13.12 -13.11
CA LEU A 262 -14.94 -12.03 -12.83
C LEU A 262 -14.73 -11.10 -14.02
N GLY A 263 -15.01 -11.58 -15.24
CA GLY A 263 -14.77 -10.85 -16.48
C GLY A 263 -13.84 -11.59 -17.42
N HIS A 264 -12.92 -10.87 -18.06
CA HIS A 264 -12.04 -11.42 -19.10
C HIS A 264 -10.60 -10.94 -18.95
N TYR A 265 -9.68 -11.63 -19.62
CA TYR A 265 -8.26 -11.37 -19.49
C TYR A 265 -7.56 -11.30 -20.85
N ASN A 266 -6.69 -10.29 -21.01
CA ASN A 266 -5.97 -10.08 -22.26
C ASN A 266 -4.52 -9.64 -22.04
N ALA A 267 -3.73 -9.70 -23.11
CA ALA A 267 -2.41 -9.07 -23.17
C ALA A 267 -2.44 -7.86 -24.11
N MET A 268 -1.65 -6.86 -23.78
CA MET A 268 -1.54 -5.64 -24.57
C MET A 268 -0.10 -5.19 -24.70
N VAL A 269 0.24 -4.66 -25.86
CA VAL A 269 1.52 -4.00 -26.11
C VAL A 269 1.25 -2.51 -26.26
N GLN A 270 1.95 -1.70 -25.45
CA GLN A 270 2.08 -0.29 -25.76
C GLN A 270 3.22 -0.13 -26.76
N GLN A 271 2.90 0.40 -27.94
CA GLN A 271 3.87 0.66 -29.00
C GLN A 271 3.90 2.14 -29.39
N TYR A 272 5.03 2.60 -29.92
CA TYR A 272 5.17 3.93 -30.49
C TYR A 272 5.13 3.87 -32.02
N ALA A 273 4.12 4.47 -32.62
CA ALA A 273 3.95 4.58 -34.07
C ALA A 273 3.52 6.02 -34.44
N GLY A 274 4.45 6.96 -34.31
CA GLY A 274 4.19 8.41 -34.39
C GLY A 274 3.45 8.98 -33.17
N ALA A 275 2.76 8.13 -32.41
CA ALA A 275 2.18 8.39 -31.10
C ALA A 275 2.16 7.07 -30.29
N ASN A 276 1.94 7.17 -28.98
CA ASN A 276 1.66 5.99 -28.17
C ASN A 276 0.35 5.32 -28.61
N ARG A 277 0.39 4.01 -28.78
CA ARG A 277 -0.75 3.15 -29.13
C ARG A 277 -0.81 2.00 -28.13
N TRP A 278 -2.01 1.66 -27.70
CA TRP A 278 -2.29 0.59 -26.74
C TRP A 278 -3.12 -0.46 -27.46
N ASN A 279 -2.46 -1.54 -27.87
CA ASN A 279 -3.05 -2.53 -28.76
C ASN A 279 -3.14 -3.86 -28.03
N GLU A 280 -4.35 -4.28 -27.69
CA GLU A 280 -4.59 -5.61 -27.14
C GLU A 280 -4.55 -6.68 -28.24
N THR A 281 -4.24 -7.92 -27.89
CA THR A 281 -4.43 -9.02 -28.83
C THR A 281 -5.92 -9.19 -29.15
N ASN A 282 -6.23 -9.32 -30.44
CA ASN A 282 -7.59 -9.47 -30.96
C ASN A 282 -7.82 -10.82 -31.66
N HIS A 283 -6.80 -11.67 -31.75
CA HIS A 283 -6.90 -13.04 -32.27
C HIS A 283 -6.08 -14.01 -31.42
N THR A 284 -6.73 -14.98 -30.78
CA THR A 284 -6.03 -16.07 -30.07
C THR A 284 -5.68 -17.19 -31.05
N ILE A 285 -4.40 -17.31 -31.40
CA ILE A 285 -3.91 -18.25 -32.43
C ILE A 285 -3.82 -19.69 -31.92
N SER A 286 -3.41 -19.88 -30.67
CA SER A 286 -3.35 -21.21 -30.09
C SER A 286 -3.43 -21.19 -28.58
N VAL A 287 -4.05 -22.21 -28.01
CA VAL A 287 -3.99 -22.50 -26.58
C VAL A 287 -3.45 -23.91 -26.38
N LYS A 288 -2.34 -24.00 -25.65
CA LYS A 288 -1.68 -25.26 -25.31
C LYS A 288 -1.65 -25.41 -23.79
N ARG A 289 -1.94 -26.61 -23.32
CA ARG A 289 -1.82 -26.96 -21.90
C ARG A 289 -0.51 -27.70 -21.65
N ARG A 290 0.15 -27.40 -20.53
CA ARG A 290 1.39 -28.07 -20.08
C ARG A 290 1.48 -28.13 -18.56
N ASP A 291 0.69 -28.97 -17.92
CA ASP A 291 0.74 -29.07 -16.47
C ASP A 291 2.13 -29.46 -15.96
N ARG A 292 2.50 -28.92 -14.80
CA ARG A 292 3.80 -29.16 -14.17
C ARG A 292 3.60 -29.34 -12.67
N GLY A 293 3.80 -30.57 -12.18
CA GLY A 293 3.47 -30.91 -10.80
C GLY A 293 1.99 -30.68 -10.53
N SER A 294 1.66 -29.98 -9.43
CA SER A 294 0.31 -29.56 -9.09
C SER A 294 -0.14 -28.25 -9.75
N ALA A 295 0.65 -27.67 -10.66
CA ALA A 295 0.27 -26.45 -11.35
C ALA A 295 -0.35 -26.73 -12.72
N HIS A 296 -1.53 -26.18 -12.95
CA HIS A 296 -2.17 -26.15 -14.26
C HIS A 296 -1.61 -24.98 -15.08
N VAL A 297 -1.09 -25.27 -16.28
CA VAL A 297 -0.39 -24.24 -17.09
C VAL A 297 -1.01 -24.14 -18.47
N LEU A 298 -1.38 -22.92 -18.85
CA LEU A 298 -1.75 -22.56 -20.21
C LEU A 298 -0.64 -21.75 -20.87
N ILE A 299 -0.35 -22.08 -22.13
CA ILE A 299 0.47 -21.30 -23.04
C ILE A 299 -0.46 -20.83 -24.15
N LEU A 300 -0.77 -19.53 -24.13
CA LEU A 300 -1.62 -18.87 -25.10
C LEU A 300 -0.76 -18.07 -26.07
N THR A 301 -1.10 -18.12 -27.36
CA THR A 301 -0.47 -17.27 -28.37
C THR A 301 -1.54 -16.36 -28.94
N GLY A 302 -1.38 -15.05 -28.76
CA GLY A 302 -2.28 -14.04 -29.29
C GLY A 302 -1.62 -13.19 -30.36
N GLU A 303 -2.41 -12.65 -31.27
CA GLU A 303 -1.99 -11.65 -32.23
C GLU A 303 -2.81 -10.38 -32.06
N PHE A 304 -2.15 -9.24 -32.25
CA PHE A 304 -2.81 -8.02 -32.65
C PHE A 304 -2.67 -7.88 -34.16
N ARG A 305 -3.81 -7.83 -34.84
CA ARG A 305 -3.90 -7.52 -36.26
C ARG A 305 -4.47 -6.10 -36.41
N PRO A 306 -3.67 -5.13 -36.88
CA PRO A 306 -4.15 -3.77 -37.11
C PRO A 306 -5.24 -3.74 -38.19
N ALA A 307 -6.11 -2.74 -38.13
CA ALA A 307 -7.01 -2.44 -39.24
C ALA A 307 -6.22 -1.91 -40.43
N GLU A 308 -6.79 -1.99 -41.62
CA GLU A 308 -6.19 -1.41 -42.83
C GLU A 308 -5.92 0.09 -42.62
N GLY A 309 -4.69 0.52 -42.92
CA GLY A 309 -4.25 1.90 -42.75
C GLY A 309 -3.88 2.31 -41.32
N ASP A 310 -3.97 1.43 -40.31
CA ASP A 310 -3.47 1.75 -38.96
C ASP A 310 -1.94 1.86 -38.97
N ALA A 311 -1.43 2.86 -38.23
CA ALA A 311 0.01 3.06 -38.08
C ALA A 311 0.65 2.01 -37.15
N ALA A 312 -0.14 1.40 -36.28
CA ALA A 312 0.32 0.35 -35.36
C ALA A 312 0.82 -0.88 -36.13
N GLN A 313 1.94 -1.45 -35.67
CA GLN A 313 2.45 -2.70 -36.23
C GLN A 313 1.72 -3.89 -35.60
N GLY A 314 1.41 -4.88 -36.44
CA GLY A 314 0.91 -6.17 -35.97
C GLY A 314 1.98 -6.91 -35.17
N PHE A 315 1.57 -7.66 -34.16
CA PHE A 315 2.48 -8.45 -33.35
C PHE A 315 1.85 -9.77 -32.93
N ARG A 316 2.71 -10.75 -32.61
CA ARG A 316 2.33 -12.02 -31.98
C ARG A 316 2.98 -12.12 -30.62
N LEU A 317 2.20 -12.37 -29.58
CA LEU A 317 2.65 -12.50 -28.21
C LEU A 317 2.44 -13.93 -27.72
N THR A 318 3.43 -14.48 -27.01
CA THR A 318 3.28 -15.74 -26.25
C THR A 318 3.11 -15.42 -24.77
N HIS A 319 2.01 -15.90 -24.20
CA HIS A 319 1.61 -15.69 -22.83
C HIS A 319 1.51 -17.03 -22.09
N GLN A 320 1.98 -17.09 -20.86
CA GLN A 320 1.80 -18.23 -19.98
C GLN A 320 0.95 -17.83 -18.76
N LEU A 321 -0.12 -18.59 -18.51
CA LEU A 321 -0.88 -18.53 -17.26
C LEU A 321 -0.60 -19.79 -16.44
N VAL A 322 -0.27 -19.62 -15.17
CA VAL A 322 0.04 -20.73 -14.24
C VAL A 322 -0.90 -20.66 -13.05
N PHE A 323 -1.78 -21.64 -12.92
CA PHE A 323 -2.74 -21.79 -11.84
C PHE A 323 -2.27 -22.91 -10.90
N PRO A 324 -1.66 -22.60 -9.76
CA PRO A 324 -1.39 -23.62 -8.76
C PRO A 324 -2.71 -24.23 -8.26
N GLU A 325 -2.72 -25.53 -8.02
CA GLU A 325 -3.90 -26.25 -7.55
C GLU A 325 -4.43 -25.69 -6.23
N GLY A 326 -5.74 -25.42 -6.19
CA GLY A 326 -6.45 -24.98 -4.99
C GLY A 326 -6.18 -23.54 -4.55
N GLU A 327 -5.37 -22.78 -5.30
CA GLU A 327 -5.00 -21.41 -4.95
C GLU A 327 -5.96 -20.36 -5.54
N ASP A 328 -6.09 -19.23 -4.85
CA ASP A 328 -6.92 -18.08 -5.22
C ASP A 328 -6.18 -17.06 -6.10
N TRP A 329 -5.09 -17.49 -6.73
CA TRP A 329 -4.23 -16.68 -7.57
C TRP A 329 -3.61 -17.49 -8.72
N PHE A 330 -3.12 -16.79 -9.73
CA PHE A 330 -2.37 -17.35 -10.85
C PHE A 330 -1.22 -16.43 -11.27
N ALA A 331 -0.15 -16.98 -11.81
CA ALA A 331 0.92 -16.18 -12.41
C ALA A 331 0.62 -15.95 -13.89
N ALA A 332 0.69 -14.70 -14.34
CA ALA A 332 0.58 -14.30 -15.73
C ALA A 332 1.94 -13.82 -16.24
N ARG A 333 2.47 -14.48 -17.28
CA ARG A 333 3.81 -14.21 -17.82
C ARG A 333 3.83 -13.96 -19.31
N ILE A 334 4.29 -12.80 -19.75
CA ILE A 334 4.57 -12.57 -21.17
C ILE A 334 5.98 -13.09 -21.45
N LEU A 335 6.07 -14.06 -22.37
CA LEU A 335 7.30 -14.78 -22.69
C LEU A 335 8.03 -14.19 -23.89
N SER A 336 7.29 -13.68 -24.88
CA SER A 336 7.86 -13.10 -26.09
C SER A 336 6.85 -12.26 -26.85
N VAL A 337 7.37 -11.32 -27.65
CA VAL A 337 6.61 -10.52 -28.61
C VAL A 337 7.34 -10.51 -29.94
N LYS A 338 6.73 -11.07 -30.98
CA LYS A 338 7.23 -11.10 -32.35
C LYS A 338 6.59 -9.98 -33.17
N ASN A 339 7.41 -9.22 -33.90
CA ASN A 339 6.92 -8.25 -34.87
C ASN A 339 6.38 -8.97 -36.12
N LEU A 340 5.11 -8.72 -36.46
CA LEU A 340 4.48 -9.22 -37.69
C LEU A 340 4.31 -8.14 -38.76
N GLY A 341 4.63 -6.89 -38.43
CA GLY A 341 4.56 -5.76 -39.35
C GLY A 341 5.78 -5.64 -40.26
N GLU A 342 5.69 -4.70 -41.19
CA GLU A 342 6.74 -4.39 -42.17
C GLU A 342 7.73 -3.33 -41.67
N LYS A 343 7.41 -2.64 -40.57
CA LYS A 343 8.25 -1.60 -39.96
C LYS A 343 8.70 -2.03 -38.56
N PRO A 344 9.74 -1.38 -37.99
CA PRO A 344 10.15 -1.66 -36.62
C PRO A 344 9.01 -1.44 -35.61
N LEU A 345 8.79 -2.44 -34.74
CA LEU A 345 7.86 -2.38 -33.62
C LEU A 345 8.58 -1.77 -32.42
N ASN A 346 8.24 -0.53 -32.09
CA ASN A 346 8.79 0.18 -30.94
C ASN A 346 7.96 -0.13 -29.70
N ILE A 347 8.35 -1.13 -28.91
CA ILE A 347 7.68 -1.50 -27.66
C ILE A 347 8.06 -0.48 -26.57
N ARG A 348 7.06 -0.04 -25.80
CA ARG A 348 7.19 0.84 -24.62
C ARG A 348 6.82 0.15 -23.31
N ALA A 349 5.84 -0.74 -23.37
CA ALA A 349 5.44 -1.53 -22.22
C ALA A 349 4.62 -2.76 -22.63
N LEU A 350 4.66 -3.77 -21.78
CA LEU A 350 3.85 -4.97 -21.85
C LEU A 350 2.80 -4.92 -20.73
N PHE A 351 1.54 -5.09 -21.10
CA PHE A 351 0.38 -4.96 -20.22
C PHE A 351 -0.36 -6.28 -20.05
N PHE A 352 -0.92 -6.46 -18.86
CA PHE A 352 -1.75 -7.56 -18.40
C PHE A 352 -3.12 -6.96 -18.07
N ARG A 353 -4.15 -7.32 -18.82
CA ARG A 353 -5.43 -6.60 -18.83
C ARG A 353 -6.49 -7.44 -18.12
N PHE A 354 -6.84 -7.02 -16.91
CA PHE A 354 -7.83 -7.64 -16.04
C PHE A 354 -9.15 -6.90 -16.17
N HIS A 355 -9.92 -7.17 -17.23
CA HIS A 355 -11.19 -6.48 -17.45
C HIS A 355 -12.26 -7.10 -16.56
N GLY A 356 -12.83 -6.28 -15.68
CA GLY A 356 -13.89 -6.67 -14.76
C GLY A 356 -15.23 -6.84 -15.47
N ALA A 357 -15.95 -7.88 -15.06
CA ALA A 357 -17.40 -7.98 -15.16
C ALA A 357 -17.86 -8.86 -14.00
N ILE A 358 -17.59 -8.41 -12.76
CA ILE A 358 -17.79 -9.22 -11.57
C ILE A 358 -19.30 -9.43 -11.36
N GLY A 359 -19.72 -10.66 -11.05
CA GLY A 359 -21.16 -10.99 -10.99
C GLY A 359 -21.85 -11.08 -12.35
N GLY A 360 -21.12 -10.82 -13.45
CA GLY A 360 -21.61 -10.97 -14.82
C GLY A 360 -21.78 -9.65 -15.57
N ASP A 361 -21.63 -8.51 -14.88
CA ASP A 361 -21.70 -7.16 -15.45
C ASP A 361 -20.49 -6.34 -14.98
N ALA A 362 -20.05 -5.40 -15.81
CA ALA A 362 -19.02 -4.43 -15.45
C ALA A 362 -19.60 -3.21 -14.73
N GLU A 363 -20.93 -3.01 -14.79
CA GLU A 363 -21.62 -2.02 -13.97
C GLU A 363 -21.53 -2.39 -12.49
N GLY A 364 -20.92 -1.52 -11.67
CA GLY A 364 -20.65 -1.79 -10.25
C GLY A 364 -19.19 -2.07 -9.92
N ASP A 365 -18.40 -2.52 -10.91
CA ASP A 365 -16.97 -2.75 -10.76
C ASP A 365 -16.21 -1.43 -10.55
N VAL A 366 -15.76 -1.20 -9.31
CA VAL A 366 -14.97 -0.01 -8.96
C VAL A 366 -13.54 -0.38 -8.56
N PRO A 367 -12.54 0.49 -8.81
CA PRO A 367 -11.19 0.27 -8.30
C PRO A 367 -11.21 0.19 -6.78
N ALA A 368 -10.69 -0.90 -6.22
CA ALA A 368 -10.76 -1.20 -4.80
C ALA A 368 -9.82 -0.31 -3.95
N ASP A 369 -8.79 0.27 -4.57
CA ASP A 369 -7.99 1.35 -3.97
C ASP A 369 -8.63 2.72 -4.29
N ALA A 370 -9.41 3.27 -3.35
CA ALA A 370 -9.94 4.64 -3.45
C ALA A 370 -8.94 5.71 -2.97
N VAL A 371 -7.88 5.31 -2.26
CA VAL A 371 -6.87 6.20 -1.66
C VAL A 371 -5.54 6.10 -2.42
N PRO A 372 -4.80 7.21 -2.62
CA PRO A 372 -3.47 7.18 -3.23
C PRO A 372 -2.54 6.24 -2.47
N ARG A 373 -1.76 5.43 -3.21
CA ARG A 373 -0.79 4.50 -2.61
C ARG A 373 0.31 5.27 -1.90
N LEU A 374 0.11 5.45 -0.61
CA LEU A 374 1.10 5.98 0.29
C LEU A 374 1.96 4.81 0.79
N TRP A 375 3.27 5.00 0.84
CA TRP A 375 4.25 4.06 1.41
C TRP A 375 4.53 2.80 0.59
N LYS A 376 5.19 2.90 -0.58
CA LYS A 376 5.86 1.81 -1.34
C LYS A 376 5.21 0.41 -1.19
N ALA A 377 3.88 0.31 -1.22
CA ALA A 377 3.20 -0.96 -1.10
C ALA A 377 3.57 -1.82 -2.33
N ASP A 378 3.44 -3.15 -2.19
CA ASP A 378 3.53 -4.05 -3.35
C ASP A 378 2.68 -3.48 -4.50
N PRO A 379 3.18 -3.42 -5.74
CA PRO A 379 2.36 -3.07 -6.88
C PRO A 379 1.10 -3.94 -6.89
N GLN A 380 -0.07 -3.37 -6.58
CA GLN A 380 -1.31 -4.15 -6.44
C GLN A 380 -2.56 -3.31 -6.65
N ASN A 381 -3.55 -3.81 -7.37
CA ASN A 381 -4.89 -3.20 -7.41
C ASN A 381 -5.92 -4.28 -7.74
N ALA A 382 -7.20 -3.99 -7.52
CA ALA A 382 -8.30 -4.87 -7.87
C ALA A 382 -9.52 -4.06 -8.30
N TRP A 383 -10.37 -4.69 -9.10
CA TRP A 383 -11.79 -4.35 -9.16
C TRP A 383 -12.47 -4.97 -7.95
N PHE A 384 -13.44 -4.27 -7.38
CA PHE A 384 -14.34 -4.77 -6.36
C PHE A 384 -15.77 -4.45 -6.78
N ASP A 385 -16.64 -5.43 -6.63
CA ASP A 385 -18.07 -5.29 -6.80
C ASP A 385 -18.78 -5.55 -5.47
N GLU A 386 -19.61 -4.59 -5.05
CA GLU A 386 -20.28 -4.63 -3.75
C GLU A 386 -21.45 -5.62 -3.72
N GLU A 387 -22.16 -5.82 -4.83
CA GLU A 387 -23.32 -6.72 -4.92
C GLU A 387 -22.87 -8.19 -4.96
N ALA A 388 -21.84 -8.48 -5.75
CA ALA A 388 -21.23 -9.80 -5.84
C ALA A 388 -20.35 -10.13 -4.61
N ASP A 389 -20.05 -9.15 -3.76
CA ASP A 389 -19.12 -9.21 -2.62
C ASP A 389 -17.80 -9.90 -3.02
N ALA A 390 -17.22 -9.45 -4.14
CA ALA A 390 -16.08 -10.12 -4.76
C ALA A 390 -15.09 -9.14 -5.39
N PHE A 391 -13.84 -9.59 -5.53
CA PHE A 391 -12.77 -8.82 -6.16
C PHE A 391 -12.00 -9.64 -7.20
N PHE A 392 -11.46 -8.93 -8.18
CA PHE A 392 -10.56 -9.45 -9.20
C PHE A 392 -9.42 -8.46 -9.45
N GLY A 393 -8.18 -8.90 -9.23
CA GLY A 393 -7.05 -7.99 -9.21
C GLY A 393 -5.74 -8.58 -9.64
N ALA A 394 -4.72 -7.72 -9.60
CA ALA A 394 -3.35 -8.05 -9.94
C ALA A 394 -2.41 -7.53 -8.85
N THR A 395 -1.36 -8.29 -8.56
CA THR A 395 -0.27 -7.91 -7.67
C THR A 395 1.08 -8.35 -8.24
N ALA A 396 2.14 -7.71 -7.79
CA ALA A 396 3.51 -8.12 -8.04
C ALA A 396 4.39 -7.74 -6.83
N PRO A 397 5.55 -8.39 -6.64
CA PRO A 397 6.49 -8.01 -5.58
C PRO A 397 7.00 -6.59 -5.76
N VAL A 398 7.33 -5.89 -4.67
CA VAL A 398 8.03 -4.58 -4.74
C VAL A 398 9.31 -4.63 -5.59
N SER A 399 10.02 -5.75 -5.61
CA SER A 399 11.24 -5.92 -6.42
C SER A 399 10.97 -6.13 -7.91
N SER A 400 9.71 -6.28 -8.32
CA SER A 400 9.34 -6.33 -9.73
C SER A 400 9.42 -4.93 -10.36
N GLN A 401 9.59 -4.89 -11.68
CA GLN A 401 9.45 -3.65 -12.46
C GLN A 401 7.97 -3.34 -12.79
N ALA A 402 7.03 -3.99 -12.11
CA ALA A 402 5.61 -3.86 -12.42
C ALA A 402 5.03 -2.57 -11.84
N ASN A 403 4.21 -1.90 -12.65
CA ASN A 403 3.31 -0.84 -12.22
C ASN A 403 1.88 -1.35 -12.41
N ILE A 404 1.10 -1.39 -11.34
CA ILE A 404 -0.28 -1.87 -11.38
C ILE A 404 -1.17 -0.73 -10.92
N ARG A 405 -2.18 -0.34 -11.69
CA ARG A 405 -3.17 0.68 -11.31
C ARG A 405 -4.46 0.44 -12.07
N PHE A 406 -5.55 0.21 -11.35
CA PHE A 406 -6.88 0.08 -11.96
C PHE A 406 -7.62 1.40 -11.75
N TRP A 407 -8.28 1.89 -12.78
CA TRP A 407 -9.00 3.16 -12.72
C TRP A 407 -10.12 3.22 -13.77
N LEU A 408 -11.14 4.04 -13.51
CA LEU A 408 -12.21 4.35 -14.46
C LEU A 408 -11.95 5.71 -15.10
N ASN A 409 -12.12 5.81 -16.42
CA ASN A 409 -12.15 7.12 -17.06
C ASN A 409 -13.48 7.85 -16.78
N LYS A 410 -13.58 9.12 -17.22
CA LYS A 410 -14.79 9.93 -17.00
C LYS A 410 -16.05 9.34 -17.64
N GLN A 411 -15.90 8.48 -18.63
CA GLN A 411 -16.99 7.79 -19.33
C GLN A 411 -17.30 6.42 -18.72
N GLY A 412 -16.67 6.03 -17.61
CA GLY A 412 -16.86 4.72 -16.98
C GLY A 412 -16.07 3.59 -17.64
N GLY A 413 -15.23 3.87 -18.64
CA GLY A 413 -14.37 2.87 -19.26
C GLY A 413 -13.28 2.39 -18.29
N GLN A 414 -13.15 1.08 -18.15
CA GLN A 414 -12.14 0.44 -17.29
C GLN A 414 -10.73 0.51 -17.88
N HIS A 415 -9.76 0.84 -17.03
CA HIS A 415 -8.33 0.80 -17.32
C HIS A 415 -7.60 -0.07 -16.28
N PRO A 416 -7.58 -1.40 -16.46
CA PRO A 416 -6.84 -2.32 -15.60
C PRO A 416 -5.35 -2.34 -15.96
N ASP A 417 -4.65 -1.24 -15.67
CA ASP A 417 -3.26 -1.06 -16.09
C ASP A 417 -2.30 -1.80 -15.16
N ALA A 418 -2.11 -3.09 -15.37
CA ALA A 418 -0.93 -3.81 -14.90
C ALA A 418 0.10 -3.87 -16.02
N LYS A 419 1.29 -3.29 -15.83
CA LYS A 419 2.30 -3.17 -16.87
C LYS A 419 3.73 -3.35 -16.36
N ILE A 420 4.62 -3.73 -17.28
CA ILE A 420 6.07 -3.65 -17.12
C ILE A 420 6.61 -2.89 -18.34
N GLU A 421 7.44 -1.89 -18.10
CA GLU A 421 7.99 -1.02 -19.15
C GLU A 421 9.22 -1.66 -19.81
N TYR A 422 9.28 -1.53 -21.14
CA TYR A 422 10.40 -1.99 -21.96
C TYR A 422 10.59 -0.95 -23.05
N GLU A 423 11.79 -0.40 -23.18
CA GLU A 423 12.12 0.47 -24.31
C GLU A 423 12.97 -0.32 -25.31
N VAL A 424 12.31 -0.93 -26.29
CA VAL A 424 12.99 -1.79 -27.26
C VAL A 424 12.37 -1.63 -28.64
N GLU A 425 13.24 -1.57 -29.64
CA GLU A 425 12.86 -1.63 -31.05
C GLU A 425 13.04 -3.07 -31.56
N VAL A 426 12.01 -3.63 -32.21
CA VAL A 426 12.01 -4.98 -32.75
C VAL A 426 11.87 -4.91 -34.26
N ALA A 427 12.90 -5.34 -34.99
CA ALA A 427 12.89 -5.33 -36.45
C ALA A 427 11.74 -6.22 -37.02
N PRO A 428 11.28 -5.97 -38.27
CA PRO A 428 10.29 -6.82 -38.93
C PRO A 428 10.68 -8.31 -38.88
N GLY A 429 9.74 -9.17 -38.44
CA GLY A 429 9.97 -10.61 -38.32
C GLY A 429 10.79 -11.06 -37.11
N GLU A 430 11.44 -10.14 -36.38
CA GLU A 430 12.22 -10.45 -35.18
C GLU A 430 11.33 -10.61 -33.94
N THR A 431 11.91 -11.23 -32.90
CA THR A 431 11.22 -11.52 -31.64
C THR A 431 11.95 -10.89 -30.46
N PHE A 432 11.23 -10.06 -29.72
CA PHE A 432 11.66 -9.62 -28.39
C PHE A 432 11.34 -10.68 -27.34
N VAL A 433 12.34 -11.00 -26.52
CA VAL A 433 12.21 -11.85 -25.34
C VAL A 433 12.64 -11.03 -24.13
N PRO A 434 11.75 -10.77 -23.16
CA PRO A 434 12.12 -10.12 -21.91
C PRO A 434 13.30 -10.81 -21.22
N PRO A 435 14.24 -10.09 -20.58
CA PRO A 435 15.41 -10.68 -19.91
C PRO A 435 15.05 -11.74 -18.86
N ALA A 436 13.91 -11.56 -18.22
CA ALA A 436 13.18 -12.59 -17.49
C ALA A 436 11.70 -12.48 -17.88
N PRO A 437 10.90 -13.57 -17.83
CA PRO A 437 9.48 -13.51 -18.13
C PRO A 437 8.79 -12.35 -17.40
N ALA A 438 8.20 -11.43 -18.15
CA ALA A 438 7.48 -10.29 -17.58
C ALA A 438 6.29 -10.86 -16.80
N THR A 439 6.29 -10.72 -15.48
CA THR A 439 5.39 -11.49 -14.59
C THR A 439 4.60 -10.56 -13.68
N VAL A 440 3.28 -10.76 -13.64
CA VAL A 440 2.37 -10.29 -12.58
C VAL A 440 1.53 -11.47 -12.08
N TYR A 441 0.88 -11.31 -10.94
CA TYR A 441 0.04 -12.35 -10.34
C TYR A 441 -1.41 -11.86 -10.28
N GLY A 442 -2.31 -12.56 -10.97
CA GLY A 442 -3.74 -12.35 -10.84
C GLY A 442 -4.28 -13.01 -9.57
N PHE A 443 -5.26 -12.40 -8.91
CA PHE A 443 -5.92 -12.96 -7.72
C PHE A 443 -7.41 -12.63 -7.72
N ALA A 444 -8.19 -13.46 -7.01
CA ALA A 444 -9.61 -13.23 -6.80
C ALA A 444 -10.07 -13.71 -5.42
N GLY A 445 -11.25 -13.30 -5.00
CA GLY A 445 -11.82 -13.71 -3.72
C GLY A 445 -13.14 -13.01 -3.40
N LYS A 446 -13.67 -13.30 -2.20
CA LYS A 446 -14.88 -12.69 -1.65
C LYS A 446 -14.56 -11.73 -0.50
N GLY A 447 -15.46 -10.82 -0.21
CA GLY A 447 -15.29 -9.82 0.85
C GLY A 447 -14.36 -8.68 0.47
N ARG A 448 -14.07 -7.79 1.43
CA ARG A 448 -13.25 -6.58 1.21
C ARG A 448 -11.75 -6.76 1.46
N ASP A 449 -11.31 -7.96 1.84
CA ASP A 449 -9.93 -8.26 2.27
C ASP A 449 -8.91 -8.44 1.12
N TRP A 450 -9.16 -7.85 -0.04
CA TRP A 450 -8.34 -8.05 -1.24
C TRP A 450 -6.86 -7.70 -1.03
N GLN A 451 -6.56 -6.67 -0.22
CA GLN A 451 -5.17 -6.26 0.08
C GLN A 451 -4.41 -7.31 0.89
N LYS A 452 -5.10 -8.13 1.70
CA LYS A 452 -4.51 -9.25 2.44
C LYS A 452 -4.14 -10.39 1.48
N VAL A 453 -5.03 -10.68 0.53
CA VAL A 453 -4.78 -11.63 -0.56
C VAL A 453 -3.59 -11.17 -1.40
N ALA A 454 -3.60 -9.92 -1.85
CA ALA A 454 -2.55 -9.35 -2.67
C ALA A 454 -1.17 -9.43 -1.99
N ARG A 455 -1.04 -8.99 -0.73
CA ARG A 455 0.22 -9.11 0.05
C ARG A 455 0.68 -10.56 0.22
N ARG A 456 -0.24 -11.48 0.52
CA ARG A 456 0.06 -12.92 0.62
C ARG A 456 0.58 -13.46 -0.72
N VAL A 457 -0.02 -13.07 -1.84
CA VAL A 457 0.39 -13.52 -3.18
C VAL A 457 1.74 -12.90 -3.58
N ALA A 458 1.93 -11.60 -3.36
CA ALA A 458 3.18 -10.90 -3.65
C ALA A 458 4.36 -11.50 -2.88
N SER A 459 4.19 -11.87 -1.61
CA SER A 459 5.23 -12.54 -0.80
C SER A 459 5.60 -13.95 -1.28
N ARG A 460 4.75 -14.61 -2.09
CA ARG A 460 4.95 -15.98 -2.60
C ARG A 460 5.79 -16.04 -3.91
N HIS A 461 6.33 -14.93 -4.38
CA HIS A 461 7.07 -14.85 -5.66
C HIS A 461 8.32 -15.75 -5.79
N ASN A 462 8.76 -16.41 -4.72
CA ASN A 462 9.84 -17.40 -4.76
C ASN A 462 9.43 -18.78 -5.31
N PHE A 463 8.19 -18.99 -5.76
CA PHE A 463 7.74 -20.27 -6.33
C PHE A 463 8.55 -20.75 -7.56
N HIS A 464 9.31 -19.88 -8.23
CA HIS A 464 10.16 -20.27 -9.38
C HIS A 464 11.58 -20.67 -9.00
N LYS A 465 11.95 -20.56 -7.72
CA LYS A 465 13.26 -20.99 -7.20
C LYS A 465 13.26 -22.43 -6.67
N ALA A 466 12.14 -23.15 -6.75
CA ALA A 466 12.14 -24.58 -6.51
C ALA A 466 12.73 -25.30 -7.74
N LYS A 467 13.88 -25.94 -7.51
CA LYS A 467 14.69 -26.72 -8.47
C LYS A 467 13.87 -27.70 -9.30
#